data_AF-A0A7M3LS52-F1
#
_entry.id   AF-A0A7M3LS52-F1
#
_cell.length_a   1.000
_cell.length_b   1.000
_cell.length_c   1.000
_cell.angle_alpha   90.00
_cell.angle_beta   90.00
_cell.angle_gamma   90.00
#
_symmetry.space_group_name_H-M   'P 1'
#
loop_
_entity.id
_entity.type
_entity.pdbx_description
1 polymer ?
#
loop_
_entity_poly.entity_id
_entity_poly.type
_entity_poly.pdbx_seq_one_letter_code
_entity_poly.pdbx_strand_id
1 'polypeptide(L)'
;MTDPSRQRYALTEEENRRVFEEEIAPKLHGDSGSPPRAVMLGGQCGAGKSSMRRALEHEFDPARAVVLGSDALRVKHPRYYDLLRDDDQTASFYTGVDARRWVHRAVEHCITNQYHVIVDGTLSRTTESMNRIEQFAAAGYMVDIVLLAVPYCTSMLGNLERYHVLCELDTGSARICRRETHAASYQGLLDTAKAIEEEPKGCSGVRVVRRDGRVLSSNSCTILGSWRYPSALASQIIAERERVWSPDESVRFLQSYHRVRGQMMEKDNSWQTWFDDVWAWAQPLLPPV
;
A
#
# COMPACT_ATOMS: atom_id res chain seq x y z
N MET A 1 -16.25 26.27 -6.61
CA MET A 1 -15.48 25.03 -6.43
C MET A 1 -16.48 23.93 -6.10
N THR A 2 -17.11 23.36 -7.13
CA THR A 2 -18.15 22.33 -7.02
C THR A 2 -17.56 21.05 -6.46
N ASP A 3 -18.19 20.51 -5.43
CA ASP A 3 -17.92 19.19 -4.86
C ASP A 3 -17.80 18.14 -5.98
N PRO A 4 -16.60 17.61 -6.26
CA PRO A 4 -16.46 16.53 -7.23
C PRO A 4 -16.93 15.26 -6.53
N SER A 5 -18.20 14.92 -6.73
CA SER A 5 -18.73 13.63 -6.31
C SER A 5 -17.81 12.52 -6.81
N ARG A 6 -17.38 11.63 -5.89
CA ARG A 6 -16.60 10.42 -6.23
C ARG A 6 -17.29 9.53 -7.26
N GLN A 7 -18.60 9.70 -7.44
CA GLN A 7 -19.42 8.93 -8.36
C GLN A 7 -19.45 9.51 -9.79
N ARG A 8 -18.86 10.69 -10.03
CA ARG A 8 -18.96 11.42 -11.31
C ARG A 8 -18.63 10.58 -12.54
N TYR A 9 -17.65 9.68 -12.42
CA TYR A 9 -17.23 8.79 -13.50
C TYR A 9 -17.33 7.31 -13.12
N ALA A 10 -18.03 7.00 -12.02
CA ALA A 10 -18.17 5.62 -11.58
C ALA A 10 -18.98 4.81 -12.60
N LEU A 11 -18.53 3.60 -12.89
CA LEU A 11 -19.26 2.71 -13.78
C LEU A 11 -20.55 2.24 -13.12
N THR A 12 -21.53 1.90 -13.95
CA THR A 12 -22.68 1.14 -13.48
C THR A 12 -22.23 -0.21 -12.95
N GLU A 13 -23.05 -0.84 -12.11
CA GLU A 13 -22.73 -2.17 -11.57
C GLU A 13 -22.52 -3.21 -12.68
N GLU A 14 -23.31 -3.11 -13.76
CA GLU A 14 -23.23 -4.00 -14.91
C GLU A 14 -21.92 -3.81 -15.68
N GLU A 15 -21.55 -2.58 -16.00
CA GLU A 15 -20.28 -2.27 -16.69
C GLU A 15 -19.08 -2.67 -15.83
N ASN A 16 -19.12 -2.38 -14.52
CA ASN A 16 -18.06 -2.78 -13.60
C ASN A 16 -17.89 -4.31 -13.57
N ARG A 17 -19.00 -5.05 -13.46
CA ARG A 17 -19.01 -6.51 -13.48
C ARG A 17 -18.47 -7.05 -14.81
N ARG A 18 -18.93 -6.49 -15.93
CA ARG A 18 -18.50 -6.90 -17.26
C ARG A 18 -16.99 -6.75 -17.45
N VAL A 19 -16.41 -5.60 -17.07
CA VAL A 19 -14.95 -5.39 -17.12
C VAL A 19 -14.23 -6.42 -16.24
N PHE A 20 -14.79 -6.75 -15.07
CA PHE A 20 -14.19 -7.77 -14.22
C PHE A 20 -14.16 -9.14 -14.90
N GLU A 21 -15.29 -9.60 -15.41
CA GLU A 21 -15.46 -10.93 -16.01
C GLU A 21 -14.69 -11.08 -17.33
N GLU A 22 -14.69 -10.06 -18.17
CA GLU A 22 -14.07 -10.11 -19.51
C GLU A 22 -12.56 -9.80 -19.48
N GLU A 23 -12.10 -8.90 -18.60
CA GLU A 23 -10.71 -8.40 -18.66
C GLU A 23 -9.81 -8.72 -17.46
N ILE A 24 -10.39 -8.88 -16.26
CA ILE A 24 -9.64 -9.01 -15.00
C ILE A 24 -9.56 -10.47 -14.58
N ALA A 25 -10.71 -11.12 -14.33
CA ALA A 25 -10.79 -12.49 -13.84
C ALA A 25 -10.00 -13.50 -14.70
N PRO A 26 -10.03 -13.43 -16.05
CA PRO A 26 -9.26 -14.35 -16.91
C PRO A 26 -7.73 -14.20 -16.79
N LYS A 27 -7.23 -13.25 -16.01
CA LYS A 27 -5.79 -13.05 -15.75
C LYS A 27 -5.42 -13.35 -14.30
N LEU A 28 -6.41 -13.61 -13.43
CA LEU A 28 -6.19 -13.97 -12.04
C LEU A 28 -5.93 -15.47 -11.94
N HIS A 29 -4.67 -15.85 -12.06
CA HIS A 29 -4.25 -17.25 -11.92
C HIS A 29 -3.10 -17.35 -10.91
N GLY A 30 -3.29 -18.21 -9.91
CA GLY A 30 -2.27 -18.59 -8.94
C GLY A 30 -2.32 -20.09 -8.71
N ASP A 31 -1.46 -20.57 -7.84
CA ASP A 31 -1.52 -21.95 -7.37
C ASP A 31 -2.42 -22.03 -6.14
N SER A 32 -3.21 -23.10 -6.08
CA SER A 32 -4.09 -23.38 -4.95
C SER A 32 -3.32 -24.04 -3.81
N GLY A 33 -3.64 -23.70 -2.56
CA GLY A 33 -3.06 -24.30 -1.36
C GLY A 33 -4.08 -24.96 -0.45
N SER A 34 -3.63 -25.85 0.44
CA SER A 34 -4.45 -26.45 1.50
C SER A 34 -3.66 -26.56 2.81
N PRO A 35 -3.79 -25.60 3.75
CA PRO A 35 -4.63 -24.41 3.66
C PRO A 35 -4.06 -23.39 2.65
N PRO A 36 -4.90 -22.60 1.97
CA PRO A 36 -4.42 -21.46 1.19
C PRO A 36 -3.88 -20.38 2.14
N ARG A 37 -3.05 -19.47 1.60
CA ARG A 37 -2.40 -18.40 2.38
C ARG A 37 -2.74 -17.05 1.76
N ALA A 38 -3.08 -16.08 2.60
CA ALA A 38 -3.29 -14.69 2.22
C ALA A 38 -2.32 -13.80 2.99
N VAL A 39 -1.63 -12.89 2.29
CA VAL A 39 -0.79 -11.87 2.91
C VAL A 39 -1.40 -10.49 2.70
N MET A 40 -1.70 -9.80 3.78
CA MET A 40 -2.17 -8.42 3.79
C MET A 40 -0.97 -7.47 3.94
N LEU A 41 -0.54 -6.83 2.84
CA LEU A 41 0.59 -5.90 2.85
C LEU A 41 0.08 -4.46 3.04
N GLY A 42 0.52 -3.81 4.12
CA GLY A 42 0.16 -2.45 4.51
C GLY A 42 1.35 -1.49 4.49
N GLY A 43 1.08 -0.24 4.11
CA GLY A 43 2.08 0.81 3.99
C GLY A 43 1.56 1.97 3.17
N GLN A 44 1.88 3.21 3.54
CA GLN A 44 1.50 4.40 2.77
C GLN A 44 2.16 4.43 1.37
N CYS A 45 1.74 5.37 0.52
CA CYS A 45 2.40 5.56 -0.78
C CYS A 45 3.89 5.91 -0.58
N GLY A 46 4.76 5.35 -1.43
CA GLY A 46 6.20 5.57 -1.34
C GLY A 46 6.91 4.86 -0.19
N ALA A 47 6.21 4.08 0.65
CA ALA A 47 6.81 3.29 1.72
C ALA A 47 7.71 2.12 1.23
N GLY A 48 7.72 1.81 -0.07
CA GLY A 48 8.52 0.72 -0.63
C GLY A 48 7.80 -0.63 -0.73
N LYS A 49 6.45 -0.64 -0.70
CA LYS A 49 5.64 -1.86 -0.84
C LYS A 49 6.02 -2.74 -2.03
N SER A 50 6.41 -2.16 -3.18
CA SER A 50 6.81 -2.96 -4.35
C SER A 50 8.00 -3.88 -4.07
N SER A 51 9.00 -3.44 -3.29
CA SER A 51 10.13 -4.29 -2.91
C SER A 51 9.70 -5.38 -1.93
N MET A 52 8.86 -5.02 -0.95
CA MET A 52 8.34 -6.00 0.00
C MET A 52 7.45 -7.04 -0.67
N ARG A 53 6.59 -6.61 -1.59
CA ARG A 53 5.77 -7.50 -2.41
C ARG A 53 6.60 -8.52 -3.18
N ARG A 54 7.69 -8.09 -3.84
CA ARG A 54 8.59 -9.04 -4.53
C ARG A 54 9.20 -10.07 -3.60
N ALA A 55 9.64 -9.65 -2.42
CA ALA A 55 10.14 -10.58 -1.42
C ALA A 55 9.05 -11.55 -0.93
N LEU A 56 7.81 -11.07 -0.75
CA LEU A 56 6.66 -11.93 -0.42
C LEU A 56 6.34 -12.91 -1.56
N GLU A 57 6.36 -12.48 -2.82
CA GLU A 57 6.19 -13.38 -3.98
C GLU A 57 7.24 -14.50 -3.96
N HIS A 58 8.50 -14.18 -3.60
CA HIS A 58 9.54 -15.19 -3.40
C HIS A 58 9.28 -16.11 -2.18
N GLU A 59 8.62 -15.65 -1.11
CA GLU A 59 8.20 -16.50 0.02
C GLU A 59 7.15 -17.57 -0.38
N PHE A 60 6.54 -17.45 -1.57
CA PHE A 60 5.60 -18.45 -2.10
C PHE A 60 6.25 -19.49 -3.03
N ASP A 61 7.46 -19.25 -3.54
CA ASP A 61 8.18 -20.14 -4.46
C ASP A 61 8.27 -21.58 -3.90
N PRO A 62 7.89 -22.64 -4.66
CA PRO A 62 7.55 -22.65 -6.09
C PRO A 62 6.09 -22.36 -6.45
N ALA A 63 5.23 -22.13 -5.47
CA ALA A 63 3.85 -21.73 -5.73
C ALA A 63 3.76 -20.26 -6.16
N ARG A 64 2.76 -19.94 -6.98
CA ARG A 64 2.48 -18.58 -7.44
C ARG A 64 1.29 -17.99 -6.69
N ALA A 65 1.52 -16.91 -5.93
CA ALA A 65 0.44 -16.12 -5.35
C ALA A 65 -0.12 -15.09 -6.33
N VAL A 66 -1.44 -14.85 -6.25
CA VAL A 66 -2.11 -13.77 -6.98
C VAL A 66 -1.92 -12.46 -6.23
N VAL A 67 -1.34 -11.46 -6.88
CA VAL A 67 -1.23 -10.10 -6.32
C VAL A 67 -2.47 -9.28 -6.64
N LEU A 68 -3.15 -8.80 -5.61
CA LEU A 68 -4.34 -7.96 -5.74
C LEU A 68 -4.05 -6.55 -5.23
N GLY A 69 -4.27 -5.54 -6.08
CA GLY A 69 -4.07 -4.15 -5.69
C GLY A 69 -4.85 -3.20 -6.59
N SER A 70 -5.46 -2.16 -5.98
CA SER A 70 -6.32 -1.23 -6.72
C SER A 70 -5.59 -0.48 -7.82
N ASP A 71 -4.30 -0.22 -7.65
CA ASP A 71 -3.48 0.50 -8.64
C ASP A 71 -3.29 -0.30 -9.93
N ALA A 72 -3.16 -1.62 -9.83
CA ALA A 72 -2.99 -2.50 -11.00
C ALA A 72 -4.32 -2.68 -11.77
N LEU A 73 -5.46 -2.68 -11.07
CA LEU A 73 -6.77 -2.85 -11.70
C LEU A 73 -7.34 -1.54 -12.25
N ARG A 74 -6.92 -0.38 -11.73
CA ARG A 74 -7.44 0.93 -12.14
C ARG A 74 -7.27 1.21 -13.62
N VAL A 75 -6.21 0.69 -14.24
CA VAL A 75 -5.94 0.85 -15.68
C VAL A 75 -7.03 0.24 -16.57
N LYS A 76 -7.92 -0.59 -15.98
CA LYS A 76 -9.08 -1.19 -16.64
C LYS A 76 -10.30 -0.27 -16.70
N HIS A 77 -10.26 0.88 -16.02
CA HIS A 77 -11.33 1.86 -16.14
C HIS A 77 -11.30 2.52 -17.52
N PRO A 78 -12.40 2.51 -18.30
CA PRO A 78 -12.42 3.02 -19.68
C PRO A 78 -11.91 4.45 -19.83
N ARG A 79 -12.18 5.29 -18.83
CA ARG A 79 -11.74 6.69 -18.79
C ARG A 79 -10.42 6.94 -18.06
N TYR A 80 -9.70 5.90 -17.63
CA TYR A 80 -8.53 6.08 -16.77
C TYR A 80 -7.47 6.99 -17.40
N TYR A 81 -7.08 6.71 -18.64
CA TYR A 81 -6.04 7.47 -19.33
C TYR A 81 -6.48 8.89 -19.66
N ASP A 82 -7.75 9.12 -19.97
CA ASP A 82 -8.28 10.47 -20.22
C ASP A 82 -8.25 11.29 -18.93
N LEU A 83 -8.73 10.73 -17.83
CA LEU A 83 -8.70 11.39 -16.52
C LEU A 83 -7.27 11.65 -16.03
N LEU A 84 -6.33 10.77 -16.37
CA LEU A 84 -4.93 10.95 -16.04
C LEU A 84 -4.28 12.08 -16.84
N ARG A 85 -4.63 12.22 -18.13
CA ARG A 85 -4.17 13.34 -18.97
C ARG A 85 -4.78 14.67 -18.52
N ASP A 86 -6.04 14.65 -18.09
CA ASP A 86 -6.74 15.84 -17.60
C ASP A 86 -6.15 16.36 -16.28
N ASP A 87 -5.93 15.48 -15.31
CA ASP A 87 -5.34 15.82 -14.00
C ASP A 87 -4.81 14.56 -13.30
N ASP A 88 -3.47 14.44 -13.28
CA ASP A 88 -2.75 13.31 -12.69
C ASP A 88 -2.94 13.15 -11.18
N GLN A 89 -3.44 14.19 -10.50
CA GLN A 89 -3.70 14.19 -9.08
C GLN A 89 -5.13 13.73 -8.73
N THR A 90 -6.14 14.02 -9.58
CA THR A 90 -7.54 13.55 -9.35
C THR A 90 -7.88 12.23 -10.03
N ALA A 91 -7.11 11.76 -11.01
CA ALA A 91 -7.44 10.52 -11.74
C ALA A 91 -7.72 9.31 -10.82
N SER A 92 -6.91 9.16 -9.76
CA SER A 92 -7.06 8.08 -8.77
C SER A 92 -8.31 8.22 -7.88
N PHE A 93 -8.77 9.44 -7.64
CA PHE A 93 -9.97 9.72 -6.85
C PHE A 93 -11.22 9.25 -7.60
N TYR A 94 -11.33 9.58 -8.89
CA TYR A 94 -12.50 9.25 -9.71
C TYR A 94 -12.60 7.77 -10.04
N THR A 95 -11.49 7.14 -10.40
CA THR A 95 -11.46 5.71 -10.78
C THR A 95 -11.34 4.76 -9.58
N GLY A 96 -11.15 5.32 -8.38
CA GLY A 96 -10.91 4.55 -7.17
C GLY A 96 -12.12 3.73 -6.70
N VAL A 97 -13.35 4.14 -7.05
CA VAL A 97 -14.58 3.39 -6.71
C VAL A 97 -14.59 2.04 -7.42
N ASP A 98 -14.45 2.05 -8.75
CA ASP A 98 -14.46 0.84 -9.57
C ASP A 98 -13.27 -0.06 -9.31
N ALA A 99 -12.07 0.51 -9.14
CA ALA A 99 -10.89 -0.26 -8.78
C ALA A 99 -11.06 -1.04 -7.46
N ARG A 100 -11.78 -0.48 -6.49
CA ARG A 100 -12.07 -1.18 -5.22
C ARG A 100 -13.12 -2.28 -5.39
N ARG A 101 -14.17 -2.04 -6.18
CA ARG A 101 -15.16 -3.08 -6.53
C ARG A 101 -14.47 -4.27 -7.22
N TRP A 102 -13.56 -4.02 -8.15
CA TRP A 102 -12.77 -5.07 -8.79
C TRP A 102 -11.84 -5.81 -7.83
N VAL A 103 -11.20 -5.13 -6.87
CA VAL A 103 -10.41 -5.82 -5.84
C VAL A 103 -11.29 -6.72 -4.95
N HIS A 104 -12.52 -6.30 -4.65
CA HIS A 104 -13.46 -7.15 -3.89
C HIS A 104 -13.84 -8.40 -4.68
N ARG A 105 -14.28 -8.25 -5.93
CA ARG A 105 -14.59 -9.36 -6.84
C ARG A 105 -13.38 -10.29 -7.06
N ALA A 106 -12.19 -9.72 -7.18
CA ALA A 106 -10.95 -10.47 -7.34
C ALA A 106 -10.63 -11.32 -6.09
N VAL A 107 -10.89 -10.79 -4.89
CA VAL A 107 -10.76 -11.57 -3.65
C VAL A 107 -11.74 -12.73 -3.62
N GLU A 108 -13.02 -12.50 -3.97
CA GLU A 108 -14.01 -13.58 -4.04
C GLU A 108 -13.59 -14.66 -5.04
N HIS A 109 -13.12 -14.25 -6.22
CA HIS A 109 -12.60 -15.17 -7.23
C HIS A 109 -11.42 -16.00 -6.69
N CYS A 110 -10.44 -15.38 -6.03
CA CYS A 110 -9.32 -16.12 -5.44
C CYS A 110 -9.77 -17.06 -4.32
N ILE A 111 -10.73 -16.64 -3.48
CA ILE A 111 -11.32 -17.48 -2.43
C ILE A 111 -11.99 -18.71 -3.02
N THR A 112 -12.83 -18.56 -4.05
CA THR A 112 -13.50 -19.69 -4.72
C THR A 112 -12.49 -20.69 -5.30
N ASN A 113 -11.37 -20.21 -5.82
CA ASN A 113 -10.33 -21.05 -6.42
C ASN A 113 -9.22 -21.47 -5.44
N GLN A 114 -9.31 -21.08 -4.16
CA GLN A 114 -8.32 -21.37 -3.11
C GLN A 114 -6.87 -20.97 -3.46
N TYR A 115 -6.71 -19.91 -4.27
CA TYR A 115 -5.38 -19.43 -4.66
C TYR A 115 -4.65 -18.79 -3.47
N HIS A 116 -3.33 -18.90 -3.46
CA HIS A 116 -2.51 -18.01 -2.61
C HIS A 116 -2.71 -16.55 -3.04
N VAL A 117 -2.78 -15.62 -2.08
CA VAL A 117 -3.06 -14.20 -2.36
C VAL A 117 -2.10 -13.28 -1.63
N ILE A 118 -1.64 -12.23 -2.29
CA ILE A 118 -1.02 -11.06 -1.68
C ILE A 118 -1.92 -9.86 -1.97
N VAL A 119 -2.55 -9.28 -0.94
CA VAL A 119 -3.30 -8.03 -1.07
C VAL A 119 -2.35 -6.87 -0.84
N ASP A 120 -1.93 -6.21 -1.93
CA ASP A 120 -1.14 -4.99 -1.89
C ASP A 120 -2.05 -3.77 -1.74
N GLY A 121 -2.14 -3.28 -0.50
CA GLY A 121 -2.94 -2.12 -0.14
C GLY A 121 -2.18 -1.12 0.73
N THR A 122 -2.89 -0.09 1.17
CA THR A 122 -2.37 0.79 2.23
C THR A 122 -2.68 0.27 3.62
N LEU A 123 -3.67 -0.64 3.76
CA LEU A 123 -4.30 -1.02 5.02
C LEU A 123 -4.64 0.19 5.89
N SER A 124 -5.13 1.26 5.25
CA SER A 124 -5.39 2.54 5.92
C SER A 124 -6.86 2.79 6.24
N ARG A 125 -7.71 1.79 6.03
CA ARG A 125 -9.14 1.84 6.34
C ARG A 125 -9.44 0.65 7.23
N THR A 126 -9.50 0.92 8.52
CA THR A 126 -9.57 -0.11 9.56
C THR A 126 -10.69 -1.11 9.30
N THR A 127 -11.94 -0.64 9.15
CA THR A 127 -13.09 -1.52 8.91
C THR A 127 -12.96 -2.35 7.64
N GLU A 128 -12.56 -1.74 6.51
CA GLU A 128 -12.36 -2.48 5.25
C GLU A 128 -11.24 -3.53 5.36
N SER A 129 -10.21 -3.25 6.17
CA SER A 129 -9.06 -4.14 6.36
C SER A 129 -9.39 -5.31 7.28
N MET A 130 -10.05 -5.05 8.41
CA MET A 130 -10.51 -6.07 9.35
C MET A 130 -11.52 -7.02 8.69
N ASN A 131 -12.51 -6.48 7.98
CA ASN A 131 -13.47 -7.30 7.24
C ASN A 131 -12.79 -8.22 6.21
N ARG A 132 -11.69 -7.76 5.59
CA ARG A 132 -10.95 -8.57 4.61
C ARG A 132 -10.13 -9.68 5.27
N ILE A 133 -9.55 -9.42 6.43
CA ILE A 133 -8.88 -10.45 7.25
C ILE A 133 -9.89 -11.52 7.63
N GLU A 134 -11.06 -11.13 8.15
CA GLU A 134 -12.14 -12.06 8.50
C GLU A 134 -12.67 -12.83 7.30
N GLN A 135 -12.83 -12.18 6.14
CA GLN A 135 -13.29 -12.82 4.91
C GLN A 135 -12.36 -13.96 4.48
N PHE A 136 -11.05 -13.75 4.49
CA PHE A 136 -10.08 -14.82 4.18
C PHE A 136 -10.07 -15.91 5.26
N ALA A 137 -10.06 -15.53 6.53
CA ALA A 137 -10.05 -16.49 7.63
C ALA A 137 -11.29 -17.40 7.63
N ALA A 138 -12.47 -16.84 7.39
CA ALA A 138 -13.73 -17.58 7.26
C ALA A 138 -13.72 -18.54 6.06
N ALA A 139 -12.92 -18.25 5.03
CA ALA A 139 -12.69 -19.12 3.88
C ALA A 139 -11.57 -20.16 4.09
N GLY A 140 -11.04 -20.30 5.31
CA GLY A 140 -10.02 -21.30 5.66
C GLY A 140 -8.57 -20.91 5.35
N TYR A 141 -8.31 -19.63 5.08
CA TYR A 141 -6.96 -19.15 4.79
C TYR A 141 -6.11 -18.98 6.05
N MET A 142 -4.81 -19.23 5.91
CA MET A 142 -3.79 -18.70 6.80
C MET A 142 -3.53 -17.22 6.42
N VAL A 143 -3.86 -16.28 7.30
CA VAL A 143 -3.79 -14.83 7.01
C VAL A 143 -2.60 -14.19 7.71
N ASP A 144 -1.57 -13.84 6.95
CA ASP A 144 -0.40 -13.11 7.46
C ASP A 144 -0.55 -11.62 7.17
N ILE A 145 -0.16 -10.77 8.12
CA ILE A 145 -0.18 -9.31 7.98
C ILE A 145 1.24 -8.77 7.97
N VAL A 146 1.57 -7.92 7.00
CA VAL A 146 2.89 -7.28 6.89
C VAL A 146 2.69 -5.77 6.87
N LEU A 147 3.19 -5.09 7.90
CA LEU A 147 3.04 -3.64 8.10
C LEU A 147 4.38 -2.96 7.90
N LEU A 148 4.49 -2.07 6.90
CA LEU A 148 5.69 -1.28 6.67
C LEU A 148 5.76 -0.08 7.62
N ALA A 149 6.73 -0.10 8.54
CA ALA A 149 7.06 1.02 9.41
C ALA A 149 8.12 1.89 8.71
N VAL A 150 7.66 3.00 8.11
CA VAL A 150 8.53 3.91 7.34
C VAL A 150 8.23 5.35 7.73
N PRO A 151 9.26 6.18 8.04
CA PRO A 151 9.09 7.59 8.34
C PRO A 151 8.34 8.36 7.24
N TYR A 152 7.62 9.41 7.64
CA TYR A 152 6.83 10.25 6.74
C TYR A 152 7.69 10.81 5.60
N CYS A 153 8.78 11.51 5.93
CA CYS A 153 9.72 12.12 4.98
C CYS A 153 10.27 11.11 3.97
N THR A 154 10.69 9.93 4.43
CA THR A 154 11.23 8.85 3.59
C THR A 154 10.21 8.34 2.59
N SER A 155 8.96 8.13 3.03
CA SER A 155 7.89 7.67 2.14
C SER A 155 7.39 8.76 1.19
N MET A 156 7.34 10.02 1.63
CA MET A 156 6.95 11.15 0.77
C MET A 156 8.02 11.44 -0.29
N LEU A 157 9.30 11.40 0.07
CA LEU A 157 10.40 11.50 -0.89
C LEU A 157 10.35 10.36 -1.93
N GLY A 158 10.05 9.14 -1.50
CA GLY A 158 9.86 8.01 -2.42
C GLY A 158 8.65 8.17 -3.35
N ASN A 159 7.61 8.87 -2.91
CA ASN A 159 6.46 9.21 -3.76
C ASN A 159 6.83 10.24 -4.83
N LEU A 160 7.59 11.28 -4.47
CA LEU A 160 8.13 12.28 -5.41
C LEU A 160 9.09 11.64 -6.42
N GLU A 161 10.03 10.84 -5.94
CA GLU A 161 10.99 10.13 -6.80
C GLU A 161 10.30 9.22 -7.81
N ARG A 162 9.35 8.39 -7.36
CA ARG A 162 8.58 7.52 -8.25
C ARG A 162 7.82 8.32 -9.29
N TYR A 163 7.23 9.45 -8.90
CA TYR A 163 6.51 10.32 -9.82
C TYR A 163 7.46 10.87 -10.89
N HIS A 164 8.58 11.46 -10.48
CA HIS A 164 9.58 12.02 -11.38
C HIS A 164 10.08 10.98 -12.39
N VAL A 165 10.47 9.79 -11.92
CA VAL A 165 10.94 8.71 -12.81
C VAL A 165 9.87 8.31 -13.82
N LEU A 166 8.60 8.22 -13.43
CA LEU A 166 7.52 7.87 -14.36
C LEU A 166 7.25 8.98 -15.38
N CYS A 167 7.43 10.25 -15.01
CA CYS A 167 7.35 11.36 -15.95
C CYS A 167 8.50 11.29 -16.98
N GLU A 168 9.73 11.01 -16.55
CA GLU A 168 10.88 10.89 -17.47
C GLU A 168 10.74 9.72 -18.45
N LEU A 169 10.14 8.62 -18.01
CA LEU A 169 9.93 7.44 -18.85
C LEU A 169 8.76 7.60 -19.84
N ASP A 170 7.99 8.70 -19.75
CA ASP A 170 6.80 9.00 -20.57
C ASP A 170 5.84 7.82 -20.73
N THR A 171 5.62 7.09 -19.63
CA THR A 171 4.80 5.86 -19.66
C THR A 171 3.30 6.14 -19.74
N GLY A 172 2.89 7.41 -19.77
CA GLY A 172 1.48 7.82 -19.64
C GLY A 172 0.80 7.27 -18.38
N SER A 173 1.58 6.99 -17.33
CA SER A 173 1.09 6.40 -16.06
C SER A 173 1.62 7.12 -14.81
N ALA A 174 2.37 8.21 -15.00
CA ALA A 174 2.85 9.05 -13.93
C ALA A 174 1.67 9.66 -13.16
N ARG A 175 1.67 9.48 -11.84
CA ARG A 175 0.72 10.12 -10.93
C ARG A 175 1.37 10.36 -9.58
N ILE A 176 1.12 11.53 -9.02
CA ILE A 176 1.56 11.86 -7.67
C ILE A 176 0.48 11.46 -6.67
N CYS A 177 0.87 10.79 -5.58
CA CYS A 177 -0.05 10.63 -4.45
C CYS A 177 -0.13 11.96 -3.71
N ARG A 178 -1.33 12.53 -3.61
CA ARG A 178 -1.57 13.78 -2.87
C ARG A 178 -1.12 13.70 -1.42
N ARG A 179 -0.66 14.82 -0.86
CA ARG A 179 -0.20 14.93 0.54
C ARG A 179 -1.26 14.49 1.52
N GLU A 180 -2.52 14.90 1.31
CA GLU A 180 -3.64 14.57 2.19
C GLU A 180 -3.95 13.06 2.13
N THR A 181 -3.84 12.46 0.94
CA THR A 181 -4.05 11.00 0.77
C THR A 181 -2.93 10.19 1.41
N HIS A 182 -1.69 10.67 1.30
CA HIS A 182 -0.54 10.08 1.95
C HIS A 182 -0.65 10.17 3.47
N ALA A 183 -0.93 11.36 4.03
CA ALA A 183 -1.10 11.59 5.46
C ALA A 183 -2.25 10.75 6.05
N ALA A 184 -3.41 10.72 5.38
CA ALA A 184 -4.52 9.86 5.78
C ALA A 184 -4.13 8.38 5.76
N SER A 185 -3.33 7.95 4.79
CA SER A 185 -2.82 6.57 4.72
C SER A 185 -1.81 6.26 5.82
N TYR A 186 -0.96 7.23 6.15
CA TYR A 186 0.05 7.14 7.20
C TYR A 186 -0.57 6.94 8.58
N GLN A 187 -1.60 7.74 8.91
CA GLN A 187 -2.35 7.61 10.14
C GLN A 187 -3.25 6.36 10.14
N GLY A 188 -4.00 6.13 9.06
CA GLY A 188 -4.93 5.00 8.98
C GLY A 188 -4.26 3.63 9.09
N LEU A 189 -3.00 3.49 8.65
CA LEU A 189 -2.21 2.27 8.88
C LEU A 189 -1.98 2.01 10.37
N LEU A 190 -1.70 3.07 11.13
CA LEU A 190 -1.50 2.98 12.58
C LEU A 190 -2.80 2.61 13.30
N ASP A 191 -3.91 3.20 12.89
CA ASP A 191 -5.24 2.88 13.45
C ASP A 191 -5.64 1.43 13.14
N THR A 192 -5.30 0.95 11.94
CA THR A 192 -5.52 -0.45 11.55
C THR A 192 -4.61 -1.39 12.34
N ALA A 193 -3.35 -1.02 12.58
CA ALA A 193 -2.44 -1.80 13.41
C ALA A 193 -2.94 -1.94 14.85
N LYS A 194 -3.53 -0.89 15.43
CA LYS A 194 -4.19 -0.95 16.76
C LYS A 194 -5.38 -1.90 16.75
N ALA A 195 -6.24 -1.83 15.74
CA ALA A 195 -7.39 -2.73 15.65
C ALA A 195 -6.98 -4.20 15.50
N ILE A 196 -5.93 -4.49 14.73
CA ILE A 196 -5.35 -5.84 14.61
C ILE A 196 -4.77 -6.31 15.95
N GLU A 197 -4.12 -5.39 16.69
CA GLU A 197 -3.56 -5.68 18.00
C GLU A 197 -4.65 -6.03 19.03
N GLU A 198 -5.73 -5.25 19.07
CA GLU A 198 -6.88 -5.41 19.97
C GLU A 198 -7.73 -6.64 19.62
N GLU A 199 -7.99 -6.86 18.32
CA GLU A 199 -8.84 -7.95 17.81
C GLU A 199 -8.05 -8.81 16.79
N PRO A 200 -7.17 -9.73 17.26
CA PRO A 200 -6.39 -10.61 16.39
C PRO A 200 -7.19 -11.63 15.57
N LYS A 201 -8.51 -11.69 15.76
CA LYS A 201 -9.36 -12.73 15.18
C LYS A 201 -9.19 -12.81 13.67
N GLY A 202 -8.95 -14.03 13.18
CA GLY A 202 -8.69 -14.31 11.77
C GLY A 202 -7.25 -14.09 11.32
N CYS A 203 -6.38 -13.51 12.14
CA CYS A 203 -4.96 -13.41 11.85
C CYS A 203 -4.25 -14.75 12.17
N SER A 204 -3.31 -15.14 11.32
CA SER A 204 -2.35 -16.22 11.60
C SER A 204 -1.01 -15.67 12.10
N GLY A 205 -0.56 -14.58 11.49
CA GLY A 205 0.71 -13.94 11.81
C GLY A 205 0.70 -12.44 11.50
N VAL A 206 1.59 -11.71 12.14
CA VAL A 206 1.84 -10.30 11.86
C VAL A 206 3.33 -10.00 11.93
N ARG A 207 3.82 -9.15 11.02
CA ARG A 207 5.19 -8.64 11.01
C ARG A 207 5.19 -7.13 10.80
N VAL A 208 5.94 -6.40 11.62
CA VAL A 208 6.29 -5.00 11.37
C VAL A 208 7.67 -4.98 10.72
N VAL A 209 7.78 -4.36 9.56
CA VAL A 209 8.98 -4.45 8.70
C VAL A 209 9.42 -3.05 8.28
N ARG A 210 10.74 -2.85 8.25
CA ARG A 210 11.35 -1.61 7.75
C ARG A 210 11.35 -1.58 6.23
N ARG A 211 11.64 -0.40 5.65
CA ARG A 211 11.74 -0.25 4.18
C ARG A 211 12.83 -1.14 3.54
N ASP A 212 13.88 -1.49 4.28
CA ASP A 212 14.98 -2.36 3.84
C ASP A 212 14.66 -3.86 3.95
N GLY A 213 13.47 -4.23 4.42
CA GLY A 213 13.04 -5.61 4.60
C GLY A 213 13.38 -6.21 5.97
N ARG A 214 14.08 -5.48 6.85
CA ARG A 214 14.36 -5.96 8.22
C ARG A 214 13.07 -6.02 9.03
N VAL A 215 12.81 -7.18 9.63
CA VAL A 215 11.69 -7.38 10.57
C VAL A 215 12.04 -6.73 11.91
N LEU A 216 11.19 -5.80 12.36
CA LEU A 216 11.30 -5.17 13.69
C LEU A 216 10.66 -6.02 14.77
N SER A 217 9.47 -6.54 14.46
CA SER A 217 8.72 -7.41 15.35
C SER A 217 7.87 -8.37 14.53
N SER A 218 7.60 -9.53 15.12
CA SER A 218 6.69 -10.52 14.57
C SER A 218 5.92 -11.21 15.68
N ASN A 219 4.66 -11.52 15.43
CA ASN A 219 3.82 -12.29 16.35
C ASN A 219 2.95 -13.26 15.55
N SER A 220 2.40 -14.26 16.22
CA SER A 220 1.51 -15.27 15.64
C SER A 220 0.31 -15.49 16.54
N CYS A 221 -0.83 -15.84 15.96
CA CYS A 221 -1.97 -16.24 16.76
C CYS A 221 -1.84 -17.69 17.23
N THR A 222 -2.38 -17.96 18.40
CA THR A 222 -2.60 -19.32 18.91
C THR A 222 -3.82 -19.94 18.21
N ILE A 223 -4.03 -21.24 18.40
CA ILE A 223 -5.23 -21.93 17.90
C ILE A 223 -6.54 -21.36 18.50
N LEU A 224 -6.44 -20.66 19.63
CA LEU A 224 -7.57 -19.98 20.28
C LEU A 224 -7.86 -18.59 19.70
N GLY A 225 -7.10 -18.14 18.69
CA GLY A 225 -7.29 -16.85 18.03
C GLY A 225 -6.73 -15.65 18.79
N SER A 226 -5.99 -15.86 19.88
CA SER A 226 -5.29 -14.80 20.61
C SER A 226 -3.82 -14.69 20.22
N TRP A 227 -3.20 -13.54 20.42
CA TRP A 227 -1.76 -13.36 20.23
C TRP A 227 -0.95 -14.30 21.14
N ARG A 228 0.12 -14.89 20.60
CA ARG A 228 1.04 -15.74 21.37
C ARG A 228 1.84 -14.93 22.40
N TYR A 229 2.23 -13.71 22.04
CA TYR A 229 2.94 -12.77 22.91
C TYR A 229 2.17 -11.45 23.02
N PRO A 230 2.38 -10.64 24.08
CA PRO A 230 1.88 -9.27 24.11
C PRO A 230 2.27 -8.53 22.83
N SER A 231 1.27 -7.98 22.14
CA SER A 231 1.46 -7.31 20.87
C SER A 231 1.57 -5.81 21.11
N ALA A 232 2.46 -5.14 20.39
CA ALA A 232 2.73 -3.70 20.48
C ALA A 232 2.99 -3.11 19.08
N LEU A 233 2.25 -3.58 18.07
CA LEU A 233 2.37 -3.23 16.66
C LEU A 233 2.37 -1.71 16.46
N ALA A 234 1.39 -1.03 17.05
CA ALA A 234 1.23 0.41 16.89
C ALA A 234 2.44 1.17 17.44
N SER A 235 2.86 0.82 18.66
CA SER A 235 4.02 1.43 19.32
C SER A 235 5.33 1.15 18.57
N GLN A 236 5.50 -0.05 18.00
CA GLN A 236 6.68 -0.38 17.17
C GLN A 236 6.70 0.42 15.86
N ILE A 237 5.54 0.62 15.22
CA ILE A 237 5.42 1.47 14.03
C ILE A 237 5.78 2.92 14.37
N ILE A 238 5.27 3.46 15.48
CA ILE A 238 5.59 4.82 15.96
C ILE A 238 7.09 4.93 16.24
N ALA A 239 7.65 3.98 16.99
CA ALA A 239 9.06 3.99 17.37
C ALA A 239 9.99 4.04 16.15
N GLU A 240 9.75 3.24 15.11
CA GLU A 240 10.57 3.32 13.88
C GLU A 240 10.30 4.59 13.07
N ARG A 241 9.06 5.10 13.06
CA ARG A 241 8.73 6.36 12.36
C ARG A 241 9.44 7.57 12.96
N GLU A 242 9.70 7.54 14.26
CA GLU A 242 10.30 8.63 15.04
C GLU A 242 11.78 8.37 15.39
N ARG A 243 12.33 7.22 15.00
CA ARG A 243 13.70 6.84 15.32
C ARG A 243 14.72 7.76 14.65
N VAL A 244 15.63 8.31 15.45
CA VAL A 244 16.82 9.00 14.95
C VAL A 244 17.66 8.05 14.10
N TRP A 245 18.03 8.52 12.92
CA TRP A 245 18.79 7.80 11.92
C TRP A 245 20.25 7.69 12.30
N SER A 246 20.88 6.61 11.84
CA SER A 246 22.33 6.53 11.87
C SER A 246 22.96 7.56 10.91
N PRO A 247 24.26 7.87 11.05
CA PRO A 247 24.96 8.71 10.08
C PRO A 247 24.81 8.21 8.64
N ASP A 248 24.93 6.90 8.40
CA ASP A 248 24.79 6.31 7.07
C ASP A 248 23.37 6.44 6.51
N GLU A 249 22.34 6.27 7.36
CA GLU A 249 20.94 6.47 6.98
C GLU A 249 20.68 7.92 6.60
N SER A 250 21.25 8.85 7.38
CA SER A 250 21.16 10.29 7.15
C SER A 250 21.82 10.69 5.83
N VAL A 251 23.03 10.21 5.56
CA VAL A 251 23.74 10.45 4.29
C VAL A 251 22.92 9.94 3.11
N ARG A 252 22.40 8.70 3.17
CA ARG A 252 21.57 8.13 2.08
C ARG A 252 20.30 8.94 1.84
N PHE A 253 19.62 9.37 2.91
CA PHE A 253 18.44 10.21 2.79
C PHE A 253 18.77 11.56 2.16
N LEU A 254 19.79 12.26 2.67
CA LEU A 254 20.20 13.58 2.17
C LEU A 254 20.63 13.53 0.69
N GLN A 255 21.40 12.51 0.30
CA GLN A 255 21.78 12.30 -1.10
C GLN A 255 20.55 12.12 -2.00
N SER A 256 19.58 11.30 -1.56
CA SER A 256 18.33 11.09 -2.30
C SER A 256 17.50 12.37 -2.35
N TYR A 257 17.39 13.09 -1.24
CA TYR A 257 16.66 14.36 -1.13
C TYR A 257 17.23 15.40 -2.09
N HIS A 258 18.54 15.66 -2.04
CA HIS A 258 19.18 16.66 -2.90
C HIS A 258 19.11 16.29 -4.38
N ARG A 259 19.29 15.00 -4.71
CA ARG A 259 19.16 14.53 -6.10
C ARG A 259 17.76 14.74 -6.65
N VAL A 260 16.73 14.23 -5.97
CA VAL A 260 15.34 14.31 -6.43
C VAL A 260 14.87 15.77 -6.44
N ARG A 261 15.25 16.55 -5.42
CA ARG A 261 14.98 18.00 -5.38
C ARG A 261 15.62 18.73 -6.54
N GLY A 262 16.90 18.50 -6.84
CA GLY A 262 17.57 19.14 -7.97
C GLY A 262 16.87 18.83 -9.29
N GLN A 263 16.62 17.55 -9.56
CA GLN A 263 15.99 17.10 -10.81
C GLN A 263 14.57 17.65 -11.01
N MET A 264 13.77 17.73 -9.94
CA MET A 264 12.40 18.24 -10.03
C MET A 264 12.33 19.77 -10.04
N MET A 265 13.15 20.45 -9.23
CA MET A 265 13.13 21.91 -9.11
C MET A 265 13.73 22.62 -10.31
N GLU A 266 14.65 21.99 -11.04
CA GLU A 266 15.13 22.51 -12.33
C GLU A 266 14.01 22.64 -13.36
N LYS A 267 12.97 21.79 -13.27
CA LYS A 267 11.88 21.74 -14.24
C LYS A 267 10.66 22.54 -13.82
N ASP A 268 10.30 22.50 -12.53
CA ASP A 268 9.10 23.14 -12.02
C ASP A 268 9.26 23.56 -10.55
N ASN A 269 9.16 24.86 -10.29
CA ASN A 269 9.26 25.42 -8.93
C ASN A 269 8.05 25.14 -8.03
N SER A 270 6.94 24.63 -8.58
CA SER A 270 5.74 24.31 -7.80
C SER A 270 5.96 23.22 -6.74
N TRP A 271 6.99 22.37 -6.91
CA TRP A 271 7.34 21.31 -5.96
C TRP A 271 8.05 21.79 -4.70
N GLN A 272 8.42 23.07 -4.60
CA GLN A 272 9.22 23.60 -3.48
C GLN A 272 8.54 23.30 -2.13
N THR A 273 7.23 23.54 -2.03
CA THR A 273 6.48 23.27 -0.79
C THR A 273 6.45 21.79 -0.40
N TRP A 274 6.55 20.86 -1.37
CA TRP A 274 6.63 19.43 -1.07
C TRP A 274 7.98 19.05 -0.47
N PHE A 275 9.06 19.65 -0.97
CA PHE A 275 10.40 19.42 -0.43
C PHE A 275 10.59 20.07 0.93
N ASP A 276 9.99 21.25 1.17
CA ASP A 276 9.97 21.90 2.48
C ASP A 276 9.25 21.01 3.52
N ASP A 277 8.10 20.42 3.15
CA ASP A 277 7.40 19.45 3.99
C ASP A 277 8.29 18.21 4.29
N VAL A 278 8.91 17.62 3.25
CA VAL A 278 9.80 16.46 3.42
C VAL A 278 10.96 16.80 4.36
N TRP A 279 11.55 17.99 4.22
CA TRP A 279 12.64 18.45 5.06
C TRP A 279 12.21 18.64 6.52
N ALA A 280 11.09 19.32 6.75
CA ALA A 280 10.57 19.55 8.10
C ALA A 280 10.34 18.23 8.87
N TRP A 281 9.84 17.20 8.18
CA TRP A 281 9.66 15.87 8.75
C TRP A 281 10.97 15.07 8.93
N ALA A 282 12.04 15.42 8.22
CA ALA A 282 13.32 14.75 8.32
C ALA A 282 14.20 15.33 9.45
N GLN A 283 14.08 16.62 9.75
CA GLN A 283 14.93 17.31 10.73
C GLN A 283 15.00 16.60 12.10
N PRO A 284 13.89 16.13 12.71
CA PRO A 284 13.96 15.45 14.00
C PRO A 284 14.63 14.06 13.95
N LEU A 285 14.75 13.48 12.75
CA LEU A 285 15.29 12.14 12.55
C LEU A 285 16.79 12.18 12.22
N LEU A 286 17.34 13.33 11.84
CA LEU A 286 18.77 13.48 11.65
C LEU A 286 19.47 13.46 13.02
N PRO A 287 20.67 12.85 13.13
CA PRO A 287 21.44 12.90 14.36
C PRO A 287 21.72 14.36 14.74
N PRO A 288 21.73 14.70 16.04
CA PRO A 288 22.11 16.03 16.49
C PRO A 288 23.52 16.35 15.98
N VAL A 289 23.70 17.58 15.50
CA VAL A 289 24.99 18.13 15.05
C VAL A 289 25.90 18.34 16.25
#